data_AF-A0AAV0N2J7-F1
#
_entry.id   AF-A0AAV0N2J7-F1
#
_cell.length_a   1.000
_cell.length_b   1.000
_cell.length_c   1.000
_cell.angle_alpha   90.00
_cell.angle_beta   90.00
_cell.angle_gamma   90.00
#
_symmetry.space_group_name_H-M   'P 1'
#
loop_
_entity.id
_entity.type
_entity.pdbx_description
1 polymer ?
#
loop_
_entity_poly.entity_id
_entity_poly.type
_entity_poly.pdbx_seq_one_letter_code
_entity_poly.pdbx_strand_id
1 'polypeptide(L)'
;MASSSSSSSSPAARCFTLTLFLLFTCSLAAPLRYQPSPSQLKLDSAKIAAKGQAERMIRSLNLFPKHEANVVFNDQSARDEPRISEKKISLNVSGGPGGGNGPSIKQFGHYAGYYSLPTTKAAKMFYFFFESRVNNSNAPVVIWLTGGPGCASELALFYENGPFQIRDDMSLQWNDYGWDQASNILYVDQPTGTGFSYTTDDSDIRHNETGVSNDLYSFLQEFFKGHSKYANNDFYITGESYAGHYIPALASRIYKGNKNNEGIHINLKGFAIGNGLTDPGIQYKAYPEYALAAKLITKADHDSITSNLVPPCQSAISACVLRYQKTMRGFTLLRLLSNGAVPRR
;
A
#
# COMPACT_ATOMS: atom_id res chain seq x y z
N MET A 1 84.26 -22.96 35.72
CA MET A 1 84.47 -21.97 36.81
C MET A 1 84.25 -20.59 36.19
N ALA A 2 83.41 -19.70 36.70
CA ALA A 2 82.48 -19.83 37.84
C ALA A 2 81.19 -18.98 37.63
N SER A 3 80.19 -19.22 38.48
CA SER A 3 78.95 -18.45 38.75
C SER A 3 79.16 -16.93 38.90
N SER A 4 78.16 -16.04 38.77
CA SER A 4 76.78 -16.04 39.37
C SER A 4 75.80 -15.17 38.54
N SER A 5 74.54 -15.59 38.26
CA SER A 5 73.27 -15.33 38.99
C SER A 5 72.98 -13.86 39.38
N SER A 6 71.78 -13.26 39.20
CA SER A 6 70.51 -13.59 38.47
C SER A 6 69.61 -12.31 38.49
N SER A 7 68.30 -12.20 38.15
CA SER A 7 67.19 -13.12 37.74
C SER A 7 65.97 -12.30 37.20
N SER A 8 65.13 -12.91 36.33
CA SER A 8 63.78 -12.45 35.89
C SER A 8 63.71 -11.20 34.96
N SER A 9 62.72 -11.01 34.07
CA SER A 9 61.49 -11.79 33.73
C SER A 9 61.17 -11.76 32.20
N SER A 10 60.04 -12.36 31.79
CA SER A 10 59.72 -12.82 30.42
C SER A 10 59.71 -11.78 29.26
N PRO A 11 59.97 -12.20 28.01
CA PRO A 11 59.80 -11.38 26.82
C PRO A 11 58.33 -11.32 26.34
N ALA A 12 57.87 -10.14 25.92
CA ALA A 12 56.61 -9.96 25.20
C ALA A 12 56.89 -9.58 23.74
N ALA A 13 56.38 -10.38 22.79
CA ALA A 13 56.61 -10.15 21.37
C ALA A 13 55.84 -8.93 20.84
N ARG A 14 56.48 -8.14 19.97
CA ARG A 14 55.84 -7.03 19.25
C ARG A 14 54.90 -7.56 18.17
N CYS A 15 53.65 -7.85 18.52
CA CYS A 15 52.62 -8.20 17.56
C CYS A 15 52.08 -6.94 16.86
N PHE A 16 52.01 -6.95 15.53
CA PHE A 16 51.52 -5.84 14.72
C PHE A 16 50.00 -5.97 14.50
N THR A 17 49.18 -5.51 15.45
CA THR A 17 47.71 -5.51 15.33
C THR A 17 47.20 -4.14 14.89
N LEU A 18 46.95 -3.99 13.57
CA LEU A 18 46.31 -2.81 13.00
C LEU A 18 44.78 -2.88 13.16
N THR A 19 44.31 -2.77 14.40
CA THR A 19 42.87 -2.82 14.72
C THR A 19 42.21 -1.47 14.47
N LEU A 20 41.48 -1.33 13.37
CA LEU A 20 40.78 -0.09 13.00
C LEU A 20 39.53 0.14 13.88
N PHE A 21 39.71 0.82 15.01
CA PHE A 21 38.61 1.28 15.86
C PHE A 21 37.87 2.47 15.22
N LEU A 22 36.72 2.21 14.61
CA LEU A 22 35.72 3.25 14.30
C LEU A 22 34.94 3.61 15.56
N LEU A 23 35.51 4.48 16.39
CA LEU A 23 34.83 5.05 17.55
C LEU A 23 33.74 6.04 17.12
N PHE A 24 32.49 5.72 17.43
CA PHE A 24 31.33 6.60 17.24
C PHE A 24 31.32 7.69 18.34
N THR A 25 32.26 8.63 18.29
CA THR A 25 32.27 9.81 19.17
C THR A 25 31.20 10.80 18.72
N CYS A 26 29.99 10.67 19.26
CA CYS A 26 28.93 11.66 19.08
C CYS A 26 29.31 12.97 19.79
N SER A 27 29.95 13.88 19.05
CA SER A 27 30.43 15.15 19.58
C SER A 27 29.28 16.11 19.86
N LEU A 28 29.06 16.44 21.14
CA LEU A 28 28.14 17.48 21.59
C LEU A 28 28.64 18.88 21.19
N ALA A 29 28.45 19.23 19.92
CA ALA A 29 28.47 20.61 19.48
C ALA A 29 27.18 21.30 19.95
N ALA A 30 27.31 22.48 20.58
CA ALA A 30 26.15 23.29 20.94
C ALA A 30 25.36 23.68 19.67
N PRO A 31 24.01 23.73 19.72
CA PRO A 31 23.22 24.00 18.53
C PRO A 31 23.42 25.43 18.04
N LEU A 32 24.20 25.59 16.97
CA LEU A 32 24.14 26.78 16.13
C LEU A 32 22.70 26.93 15.65
N ARG A 33 22.00 27.95 16.16
CA ARG A 33 20.64 28.30 15.74
C ARG A 33 20.70 28.81 14.30
N TYR A 34 20.65 27.90 13.34
CA TYR A 34 20.22 28.22 11.99
C TYR A 34 18.76 28.65 12.07
N GLN A 35 18.51 29.94 12.27
CA GLN A 35 17.21 30.51 11.96
C GLN A 35 17.10 30.56 10.45
N PRO A 36 16.22 29.77 9.80
CA PRO A 36 15.86 30.08 8.43
C PRO A 36 15.27 31.49 8.42
N SER A 37 15.86 32.40 7.66
CA SER A 37 15.20 33.65 7.33
C SER A 37 13.82 33.30 6.74
N PRO A 38 12.72 33.93 7.19
CA PRO A 38 11.39 33.65 6.67
C PRO A 38 11.27 34.22 5.26
N SER A 39 11.85 33.49 4.31
CA SER A 39 11.49 33.52 2.90
C SER A 39 10.03 33.08 2.83
N GLN A 40 9.13 34.05 2.98
CA GLN A 40 7.71 33.85 2.79
C GLN A 40 7.52 33.32 1.38
N LEU A 41 7.25 32.02 1.29
CA LEU A 41 6.82 31.35 0.07
C LEU A 41 5.45 31.94 -0.28
N LYS A 42 5.48 33.06 -1.02
CA LYS A 42 4.30 33.70 -1.57
C LYS A 42 3.71 32.72 -2.57
N LEU A 43 2.78 31.88 -2.10
CA LEU A 43 1.92 31.12 -2.99
C LEU A 43 1.19 32.14 -3.87
N ASP A 44 1.35 32.02 -5.18
CA ASP A 44 0.60 32.81 -6.14
C ASP A 44 -0.90 32.63 -5.92
N SER A 45 -1.71 33.61 -6.32
CA SER A 45 -3.16 33.63 -6.06
C SER A 45 -3.87 32.37 -6.57
N ALA A 46 -3.37 31.74 -7.63
CA ALA A 46 -3.83 30.44 -8.12
C ALA A 46 -3.61 29.30 -7.11
N LYS A 47 -2.42 29.22 -6.50
CA LYS A 47 -2.07 28.22 -5.48
C LYS A 47 -2.83 28.45 -4.17
N ILE A 48 -3.11 29.70 -3.82
CA ILE A 48 -4.01 30.05 -2.70
C ILE A 48 -5.45 29.59 -3.00
N ALA A 49 -5.96 29.84 -4.20
CA ALA A 49 -7.30 29.41 -4.61
C ALA A 49 -7.43 27.88 -4.65
N ALA A 50 -6.41 27.17 -5.17
CA ALA A 50 -6.32 25.71 -5.18
C ALA A 50 -6.31 25.14 -3.75
N LYS A 51 -5.50 25.70 -2.84
CA LYS A 51 -5.50 25.32 -1.41
C LYS A 51 -6.88 25.52 -0.78
N GLY A 52 -7.54 26.66 -1.02
CA GLY A 52 -8.90 26.90 -0.53
C GLY A 52 -9.95 25.96 -1.11
N GLN A 53 -9.77 25.48 -2.36
CA GLN A 53 -10.62 24.45 -2.94
C GLN A 53 -10.37 23.08 -2.31
N ALA A 54 -9.10 22.70 -2.08
CA ALA A 54 -8.74 21.47 -1.39
C ALA A 54 -9.30 21.44 0.03
N GLU A 55 -9.13 22.50 0.84
CA GLU A 55 -9.68 22.59 2.19
C GLU A 55 -11.21 22.41 2.22
N ARG A 56 -11.94 22.98 1.23
CA ARG A 56 -13.39 22.76 1.08
C ARG A 56 -13.71 21.31 0.71
N MET A 57 -12.96 20.70 -0.21
CA MET A 57 -13.16 19.31 -0.62
C MET A 57 -12.92 18.34 0.54
N ILE A 58 -11.80 18.46 1.26
CA ILE A 58 -11.41 17.61 2.39
C ILE A 58 -12.45 17.73 3.52
N ARG A 59 -12.94 18.95 3.83
CA ARG A 59 -14.10 19.14 4.74
C ARG A 59 -15.37 18.48 4.21
N SER A 60 -15.68 18.61 2.92
CA SER A 60 -16.91 18.06 2.34
C SER A 60 -16.95 16.52 2.38
N LEU A 61 -15.79 15.87 2.25
CA LEU A 61 -15.62 14.41 2.29
C LEU A 61 -15.35 13.86 3.71
N ASN A 62 -15.34 14.71 4.75
CA ASN A 62 -14.98 14.34 6.12
C ASN A 62 -13.56 13.74 6.26
N LEU A 63 -12.64 14.13 5.38
CA LEU A 63 -11.25 13.65 5.30
C LEU A 63 -10.30 14.29 6.35
N PHE A 64 -10.83 14.77 7.48
CA PHE A 64 -10.06 15.50 8.51
C PHE A 64 -10.19 14.84 9.89
N PRO A 65 -9.33 13.86 10.24
CA PRO A 65 -9.04 13.58 11.65
C PRO A 65 -8.43 14.81 12.33
N LYS A 66 -8.57 14.93 13.65
CA LYS A 66 -8.01 16.06 14.44
C LYS A 66 -6.50 15.95 14.73
N HIS A 67 -5.87 14.85 14.30
CA HIS A 67 -4.51 14.48 14.65
C HIS A 67 -3.77 13.93 13.42
N GLU A 68 -2.44 13.98 13.44
CA GLU A 68 -1.57 13.67 12.29
C GLU A 68 -1.49 12.16 11.97
N ALA A 69 -2.08 11.30 12.81
CA ALA A 69 -2.19 9.87 12.58
C ALA A 69 -3.66 9.46 12.33
N ASN A 70 -3.87 8.52 11.42
CA ASN A 70 -5.16 7.90 11.09
C ASN A 70 -5.67 6.92 12.18
N VAL A 71 -5.36 7.20 13.45
CA VAL A 71 -5.85 6.50 14.65
C VAL A 71 -6.49 7.54 15.55
N VAL A 72 -7.82 7.58 15.56
CA VAL A 72 -8.61 8.57 16.31
C VAL A 72 -9.07 7.96 17.63
N PHE A 73 -8.32 8.16 18.71
CA PHE A 73 -8.71 7.57 20.00
C PHE A 73 -10.09 8.07 20.50
N ASN A 74 -10.91 7.13 20.97
CA ASN A 74 -12.17 7.35 21.72
C ASN A 74 -13.38 7.92 20.95
N ASP A 75 -13.58 7.53 19.68
CA ASP A 75 -14.90 7.64 19.01
C ASP A 75 -15.79 6.43 19.33
N GLN A 76 -17.06 6.67 19.68
CA GLN A 76 -18.06 5.64 19.98
C GLN A 76 -19.22 5.57 18.97
N SER A 77 -19.19 6.36 17.90
CA SER A 77 -20.30 6.53 16.93
C SER A 77 -20.59 5.33 16.01
N ALA A 78 -19.67 4.37 15.93
CA ALA A 78 -19.56 3.44 14.79
C ALA A 78 -20.66 2.37 14.61
N ARG A 79 -21.74 2.34 15.41
CA ARG A 79 -22.69 1.21 15.42
C ARG A 79 -23.91 1.32 14.51
N ASP A 80 -24.38 2.54 14.22
CA ASP A 80 -25.63 2.76 13.47
C ASP A 80 -25.44 3.62 12.19
N GLU A 81 -24.21 3.91 11.78
CA GLU A 81 -23.95 4.64 10.53
C GLU A 81 -24.19 3.78 9.27
N PRO A 82 -24.61 4.39 8.14
CA PRO A 82 -24.60 3.73 6.83
C PRO A 82 -23.21 3.16 6.51
N ARG A 83 -23.16 1.89 6.08
CA ARG A 83 -21.89 1.20 5.82
C ARG A 83 -21.04 1.86 4.74
N ILE A 84 -21.66 2.50 3.76
CA ILE A 84 -21.02 3.40 2.79
C ILE A 84 -21.47 4.83 3.09
N SER A 85 -20.51 5.73 3.22
CA SER A 85 -20.70 7.17 3.36
C SER A 85 -19.90 7.87 2.24
N GLU A 86 -20.50 7.97 1.06
CA GLU A 86 -19.89 8.52 -0.15
C GLU A 86 -20.60 9.80 -0.63
N LYS A 87 -19.89 10.58 -1.44
CA LYS A 87 -20.43 11.78 -2.11
C LYS A 87 -19.93 11.83 -3.54
N LYS A 88 -20.81 12.22 -4.47
CA LYS A 88 -20.39 12.54 -5.84
C LYS A 88 -19.54 13.81 -5.82
N ILE A 89 -18.27 13.69 -6.23
CA ILE A 89 -17.31 14.79 -6.30
C ILE A 89 -17.47 15.58 -7.61
N SER A 90 -17.15 16.87 -7.56
CA SER A 90 -17.14 17.77 -8.72
C SER A 90 -15.79 18.47 -8.79
N LEU A 91 -14.84 17.86 -9.49
CA LEU A 91 -13.50 18.40 -9.69
C LEU A 91 -13.50 19.46 -10.80
N ASN A 92 -12.77 20.55 -10.58
CA ASN A 92 -12.45 21.53 -11.62
C ASN A 92 -11.18 21.03 -12.35
N VAL A 93 -11.29 20.77 -13.65
CA VAL A 93 -10.24 20.12 -14.45
C VAL A 93 -10.06 20.89 -15.75
N SER A 94 -8.80 21.11 -16.14
CA SER A 94 -8.39 21.76 -17.38
C SER A 94 -8.13 20.76 -18.51
N GLY A 95 -8.30 21.19 -19.77
CA GLY A 95 -7.93 20.42 -20.95
C GLY A 95 -8.86 19.27 -21.37
N GLY A 96 -9.91 18.95 -20.60
CA GLY A 96 -10.87 17.90 -20.98
C GLY A 96 -11.73 18.23 -22.21
N PRO A 97 -12.47 17.26 -22.79
CA PRO A 97 -13.20 17.37 -24.05
C PRO A 97 -14.38 18.37 -24.06
N GLY A 98 -14.57 19.13 -22.98
CA GLY A 98 -15.48 20.28 -22.89
C GLY A 98 -15.04 21.51 -23.71
N GLY A 99 -14.04 21.39 -24.60
CA GLY A 99 -13.64 22.44 -25.56
C GLY A 99 -14.66 22.75 -26.67
N GLY A 100 -15.88 22.22 -26.58
CA GLY A 100 -16.99 22.60 -27.47
C GLY A 100 -18.19 21.64 -27.45
N ASN A 101 -17.96 20.33 -27.55
CA ASN A 101 -19.04 19.35 -27.79
C ASN A 101 -18.91 18.00 -27.04
N GLY A 102 -17.87 17.77 -26.23
CA GLY A 102 -17.72 16.53 -25.46
C GLY A 102 -18.55 16.51 -24.17
N PRO A 103 -18.88 15.32 -23.63
CA PRO A 103 -19.52 15.20 -22.32
C PRO A 103 -18.64 15.81 -21.23
N SER A 104 -19.29 16.53 -20.30
CA SER A 104 -18.62 17.15 -19.16
C SER A 104 -18.28 16.12 -18.08
N ILE A 105 -17.19 16.36 -17.36
CA ILE A 105 -16.70 15.51 -16.25
C ILE A 105 -17.76 15.25 -15.15
N LYS A 106 -18.78 16.10 -15.04
CA LYS A 106 -19.90 15.93 -14.09
C LYS A 106 -20.89 14.83 -14.50
N GLN A 107 -20.92 14.42 -15.77
CA GLN A 107 -21.85 13.39 -16.27
C GLN A 107 -21.41 11.99 -15.85
N PHE A 108 -20.11 11.75 -15.70
CA PHE A 108 -19.56 10.53 -15.12
C PHE A 108 -19.77 10.51 -13.60
N GLY A 109 -20.09 9.35 -13.03
CA GLY A 109 -20.21 9.13 -11.60
C GLY A 109 -18.83 9.07 -10.94
N HIS A 110 -18.32 10.24 -10.56
CA HIS A 110 -17.10 10.33 -9.77
C HIS A 110 -17.48 10.43 -8.29
N TYR A 111 -17.22 9.39 -7.52
CA TYR A 111 -17.56 9.30 -6.10
C TYR A 111 -16.30 9.25 -5.26
N ALA A 112 -16.38 9.79 -4.04
CA ALA A 112 -15.35 9.63 -3.02
C ALA A 112 -16.05 9.40 -1.68
N GLY A 113 -15.52 8.51 -0.85
CA GLY A 113 -16.24 8.10 0.35
C GLY A 113 -15.50 7.16 1.27
N TYR A 114 -16.17 6.89 2.39
CA TYR A 114 -15.74 5.95 3.41
C TYR A 114 -16.61 4.70 3.43
N TYR A 115 -15.98 3.57 3.72
CA TYR A 115 -16.62 2.29 3.92
C TYR A 115 -16.26 1.70 5.29
N SER A 116 -17.27 1.49 6.14
CA SER A 116 -17.12 0.90 7.47
C SER A 116 -17.06 -0.63 7.39
N LEU A 117 -15.90 -1.22 7.72
CA LEU A 117 -15.65 -2.66 7.57
C LEU A 117 -16.43 -3.50 8.62
N PRO A 118 -17.30 -4.46 8.25
CA PRO A 118 -18.19 -5.15 9.19
C PRO A 118 -17.49 -6.15 10.12
N THR A 119 -16.24 -6.49 9.81
CA THR A 119 -15.34 -7.37 10.57
C THR A 119 -14.43 -6.60 11.53
N THR A 120 -14.65 -5.29 11.69
CA THR A 120 -13.80 -4.37 12.44
C THR A 120 -14.59 -3.63 13.51
N LYS A 121 -13.90 -2.94 14.42
CA LYS A 121 -14.54 -2.14 15.47
C LYS A 121 -14.86 -0.73 14.99
N ALA A 122 -13.96 -0.13 14.21
CA ALA A 122 -14.04 1.27 13.83
C ALA A 122 -13.32 1.63 12.51
N ALA A 123 -12.80 0.65 11.76
CA ALA A 123 -12.08 0.93 10.53
C ALA A 123 -13.01 1.43 9.42
N LYS A 124 -12.67 2.60 8.87
CA LYS A 124 -13.29 3.19 7.69
C LYS A 124 -12.27 3.25 6.56
N MET A 125 -12.45 2.43 5.53
CA MET A 125 -11.63 2.45 4.32
C MET A 125 -12.08 3.57 3.41
N PHE A 126 -11.15 4.42 2.96
CA PHE A 126 -11.41 5.44 1.96
C PHE A 126 -11.24 4.90 0.54
N TYR A 127 -12.01 5.47 -0.39
CA TYR A 127 -11.86 5.22 -1.82
C TYR A 127 -12.27 6.42 -2.67
N PHE A 128 -11.69 6.48 -3.87
CA PHE A 128 -12.27 7.15 -5.02
C PHE A 128 -12.81 6.11 -6.01
N PHE A 129 -13.93 6.43 -6.66
CA PHE A 129 -14.53 5.66 -7.73
C PHE A 129 -14.80 6.55 -8.94
N PHE A 130 -14.42 6.11 -10.13
CA PHE A 130 -14.65 6.80 -11.40
C PHE A 130 -15.35 5.87 -12.38
N GLU A 131 -16.58 6.20 -12.76
CA GLU A 131 -17.28 5.53 -13.87
C GLU A 131 -16.54 5.72 -15.20
N SER A 132 -16.72 4.77 -16.12
CA SER A 132 -16.03 4.83 -17.41
C SER A 132 -16.45 6.06 -18.22
N ARG A 133 -15.47 6.78 -18.79
CA ARG A 133 -15.74 7.94 -19.66
C ARG A 133 -16.32 7.57 -21.02
N VAL A 134 -16.28 6.28 -21.38
CA VAL A 134 -16.99 5.71 -22.53
C VAL A 134 -18.35 5.22 -22.05
N ASN A 135 -19.43 5.65 -22.70
CA ASN A 135 -20.80 5.29 -22.33
C ASN A 135 -21.12 3.81 -22.63
N ASN A 136 -20.65 2.92 -21.75
CA ASN A 136 -20.77 1.47 -21.84
C ASN A 136 -21.14 0.91 -20.47
N SER A 137 -22.40 0.51 -20.28
CA SER A 137 -22.89 -0.12 -19.04
C SER A 137 -22.12 -1.39 -18.66
N ASN A 138 -21.51 -2.05 -19.66
CA ASN A 138 -20.83 -3.33 -19.52
C ASN A 138 -19.31 -3.15 -19.38
N ALA A 139 -18.80 -1.92 -19.24
CA ALA A 139 -17.39 -1.69 -18.98
C ALA A 139 -16.98 -2.39 -17.67
N PRO A 140 -15.81 -3.07 -17.63
CA PRO A 140 -15.37 -3.82 -16.46
C PRO A 140 -15.21 -2.93 -15.23
N VAL A 141 -15.30 -3.52 -14.04
CA VAL A 141 -14.86 -2.86 -12.80
C VAL A 141 -13.41 -3.25 -12.52
N VAL A 142 -12.54 -2.26 -12.41
CA VAL A 142 -11.12 -2.43 -12.07
C VAL A 142 -10.89 -1.87 -10.66
N ILE A 143 -10.31 -2.65 -9.77
CA ILE A 143 -9.71 -2.09 -8.54
C ILE A 143 -8.21 -1.90 -8.76
N TRP A 144 -7.70 -0.74 -8.36
CA TRP A 144 -6.28 -0.44 -8.25
C TRP A 144 -5.85 -0.47 -6.79
N LEU A 145 -4.72 -1.15 -6.52
CA LEU A 145 -4.10 -1.29 -5.22
C LEU A 145 -2.64 -0.80 -5.28
N THR A 146 -2.35 0.34 -4.66
CA THR A 146 -0.94 0.80 -4.53
C THR A 146 -0.21 -0.03 -3.47
N GLY A 147 1.11 -0.16 -3.61
CA GLY A 147 1.97 -0.98 -2.76
C GLY A 147 2.43 -0.32 -1.46
N GLY A 148 3.75 -0.19 -1.28
CA GLY A 148 4.39 0.32 -0.07
C GLY A 148 5.11 -0.77 0.73
N PRO A 149 4.48 -1.46 1.70
CA PRO A 149 3.05 -1.43 2.04
C PRO A 149 2.61 -0.10 2.68
N GLY A 150 1.34 0.26 2.51
CA GLY A 150 0.75 1.47 3.11
C GLY A 150 0.97 2.76 2.33
N CYS A 151 1.21 2.68 1.02
CA CYS A 151 1.19 3.84 0.13
C CYS A 151 -0.24 4.10 -0.38
N ALA A 152 -0.66 5.37 -0.34
CA ALA A 152 -2.02 5.77 -0.70
C ALA A 152 -2.31 5.63 -2.20
N SER A 153 -3.54 5.26 -2.55
CA SER A 153 -3.93 5.01 -3.94
C SER A 153 -4.17 6.28 -4.77
N GLU A 154 -4.18 7.45 -4.14
CA GLU A 154 -4.14 8.76 -4.80
C GLU A 154 -2.88 8.96 -5.66
N LEU A 155 -1.78 8.27 -5.35
CA LEU A 155 -0.55 8.31 -6.15
C LEU A 155 -0.87 7.89 -7.59
N ALA A 156 -1.50 6.74 -7.76
CA ALA A 156 -1.88 6.21 -9.07
C ALA A 156 -2.99 7.02 -9.76
N LEU A 157 -3.93 7.55 -8.96
CA LEU A 157 -5.01 8.42 -9.43
C LEU A 157 -4.51 9.71 -10.06
N PHE A 158 -3.44 10.31 -9.54
CA PHE A 158 -2.97 11.64 -9.94
C PHE A 158 -1.62 11.68 -10.68
N TYR A 159 -0.86 10.59 -10.69
CA TYR A 159 0.47 10.52 -11.34
C TYR A 159 0.67 9.33 -12.30
N GLU A 160 -0.26 8.36 -12.35
CA GLU A 160 -0.11 7.18 -13.21
C GLU A 160 -1.29 7.01 -14.20
N ASN A 161 -2.36 6.34 -13.75
CA ASN A 161 -3.38 5.74 -14.61
C ASN A 161 -4.80 6.31 -14.37
N GLY A 162 -4.96 7.21 -13.42
CA GLY A 162 -6.24 7.86 -13.16
C GLY A 162 -6.67 8.88 -14.22
N PRO A 163 -7.94 9.34 -14.17
CA PRO A 163 -8.51 10.28 -15.12
C PRO A 163 -7.84 11.65 -15.21
N PHE A 164 -7.01 12.02 -14.22
CA PHE A 164 -6.44 13.36 -14.08
C PHE A 164 -4.95 13.33 -13.73
N GLN A 165 -4.25 14.42 -14.02
CA GLN A 165 -2.87 14.68 -13.56
C GLN A 165 -2.84 15.97 -12.75
N ILE A 166 -1.94 16.08 -11.76
CA ILE A 166 -1.67 17.32 -11.03
C ILE A 166 -0.57 18.11 -11.76
N ARG A 167 -0.82 19.41 -12.03
CA ARG A 167 0.14 20.33 -12.65
C ARG A 167 0.92 21.14 -11.61
N ASP A 168 2.01 21.79 -12.02
CA ASP A 168 2.88 22.65 -11.18
C ASP A 168 2.15 23.83 -10.48
N ASP A 169 0.97 24.22 -11.00
CA ASP A 169 0.09 25.25 -10.42
C ASP A 169 -0.94 24.68 -9.42
N MET A 170 -0.86 23.38 -9.12
CA MET A 170 -1.83 22.57 -8.35
C MET A 170 -3.23 22.47 -8.98
N SER A 171 -3.40 22.82 -10.26
CA SER A 171 -4.63 22.52 -11.00
C SER A 171 -4.64 21.07 -11.50
N LEU A 172 -5.84 20.53 -11.69
CA LEU A 172 -6.01 19.22 -12.34
C LEU A 172 -6.04 19.40 -13.86
N GLN A 173 -5.32 18.54 -14.56
CA GLN A 173 -5.39 18.35 -16.00
C GLN A 173 -6.10 17.04 -16.32
N TRP A 174 -6.80 17.00 -17.44
CA TRP A 174 -7.34 15.77 -18.01
C TRP A 174 -6.22 14.83 -18.49
N ASN A 175 -6.32 13.54 -18.17
CA ASN A 175 -5.41 12.50 -18.65
C ASN A 175 -6.03 11.76 -19.85
N ASP A 176 -5.50 11.98 -21.05
CA ASP A 176 -5.91 11.29 -22.27
C ASP A 176 -5.52 9.81 -22.33
N TYR A 177 -4.81 9.29 -21.32
CA TYR A 177 -4.47 7.87 -21.17
C TYR A 177 -5.03 7.25 -19.87
N GLY A 178 -5.96 7.93 -19.19
CA GLY A 178 -6.63 7.43 -17.98
C GLY A 178 -7.40 6.13 -18.24
N TRP A 179 -7.27 5.15 -17.33
CA TRP A 179 -7.86 3.80 -17.43
C TRP A 179 -9.39 3.77 -17.30
N ASP A 180 -10.00 4.88 -16.89
CA ASP A 180 -11.45 5.10 -16.97
C ASP A 180 -11.97 5.13 -18.43
N GLN A 181 -11.10 5.19 -19.43
CA GLN A 181 -11.46 4.94 -20.84
C GLN A 181 -11.86 3.48 -21.13
N ALA A 182 -11.36 2.53 -20.35
CA ALA A 182 -11.59 1.10 -20.56
C ALA A 182 -12.36 0.43 -19.41
N SER A 183 -12.58 1.12 -18.29
CA SER A 183 -13.17 0.54 -17.08
C SER A 183 -13.92 1.57 -16.23
N ASN A 184 -14.74 1.08 -15.30
CA ASN A 184 -15.11 1.80 -14.10
C ASN A 184 -14.05 1.49 -13.04
N ILE A 185 -13.31 2.47 -12.54
CA ILE A 185 -12.08 2.25 -11.76
C ILE A 185 -12.19 2.72 -10.30
N LEU A 186 -11.73 1.87 -9.39
CA LEU A 186 -11.68 2.06 -7.94
C LEU A 186 -10.23 2.26 -7.48
N TYR A 187 -9.95 3.37 -6.81
CA TYR A 187 -8.71 3.59 -6.07
C TYR A 187 -9.04 3.45 -4.59
N VAL A 188 -8.43 2.47 -3.92
CA VAL A 188 -8.75 2.13 -2.53
C VAL A 188 -7.52 2.26 -1.64
N ASP A 189 -7.67 2.98 -0.53
CA ASP A 189 -6.62 3.12 0.47
C ASP A 189 -6.60 1.94 1.42
N GLN A 190 -5.51 1.18 1.40
CA GLN A 190 -5.41 -0.10 2.09
C GLN A 190 -3.97 -0.46 2.43
N PRO A 191 -3.71 -1.14 3.57
CA PRO A 191 -4.67 -1.50 4.62
C PRO A 191 -5.15 -0.29 5.45
N THR A 192 -6.09 -0.51 6.38
CA THR A 192 -6.51 0.47 7.40
C THR A 192 -5.30 1.20 8.01
N GLY A 193 -5.34 2.54 8.02
CA GLY A 193 -4.22 3.42 8.40
C GLY A 193 -3.56 4.12 7.21
N THR A 194 -3.68 3.56 5.99
CA THR A 194 -3.10 4.09 4.74
C THR A 194 -3.85 5.31 4.22
N GLY A 195 -3.13 6.34 3.75
CA GLY A 195 -3.73 7.48 3.04
C GLY A 195 -4.78 8.22 3.86
N PHE A 196 -6.04 8.10 3.47
CA PHE A 196 -7.22 8.59 4.19
C PHE A 196 -7.96 7.50 4.98
N SER A 197 -7.68 6.21 4.78
CA SER A 197 -8.28 5.10 5.53
C SER A 197 -7.83 5.11 7.00
N TYR A 198 -8.78 5.09 7.94
CA TYR A 198 -8.52 5.29 9.37
C TYR A 198 -9.27 4.31 10.28
N THR A 199 -8.89 4.26 11.56
CA THR A 199 -9.63 3.54 12.62
C THR A 199 -9.58 4.31 13.95
N THR A 200 -10.28 3.82 14.98
CA THR A 200 -10.20 4.30 16.38
C THR A 200 -9.67 3.23 17.34
N ASP A 201 -9.39 2.02 16.85
CA ASP A 201 -8.88 0.88 17.63
C ASP A 201 -7.76 0.15 16.86
N ASP A 202 -6.58 0.05 17.48
CA ASP A 202 -5.37 -0.51 16.85
C ASP A 202 -5.50 -1.99 16.43
N SER A 203 -6.45 -2.75 17.00
CA SER A 203 -6.69 -4.14 16.58
C SER A 203 -7.38 -4.27 15.21
N ASP A 204 -7.78 -3.15 14.61
CA ASP A 204 -8.23 -3.10 13.22
C ASP A 204 -7.07 -2.89 12.21
N ILE A 205 -5.85 -2.62 12.68
CA ILE A 205 -4.66 -2.57 11.81
C ILE A 205 -4.31 -4.00 11.35
N ARG A 206 -3.75 -4.13 10.14
CA ARG A 206 -3.48 -5.44 9.51
C ARG A 206 -1.99 -5.69 9.34
N HIS A 207 -1.55 -6.84 9.84
CA HIS A 207 -0.15 -7.27 9.86
C HIS A 207 0.11 -8.52 9.00
N ASN A 208 -0.83 -8.88 8.11
CA ASN A 208 -0.69 -9.95 7.12
C ASN A 208 -1.80 -9.89 6.07
N GLU A 209 -1.54 -10.50 4.91
CA GLU A 209 -2.37 -10.50 3.71
C GLU A 209 -3.71 -11.23 3.90
N THR A 210 -3.83 -12.15 4.87
CA THR A 210 -5.12 -12.76 5.24
C THR A 210 -6.06 -11.73 5.86
N GLY A 211 -5.53 -10.81 6.67
CA GLY A 211 -6.28 -9.66 7.17
C GLY A 211 -6.69 -8.72 6.03
N VAL A 212 -5.70 -8.25 5.27
CA VAL A 212 -5.90 -7.28 4.17
C VAL A 212 -6.91 -7.79 3.12
N SER A 213 -6.81 -9.06 2.71
CA SER A 213 -7.73 -9.63 1.72
C SER A 213 -9.15 -9.85 2.25
N ASN A 214 -9.34 -10.10 3.54
CA ASN A 214 -10.69 -10.16 4.15
C ASN A 214 -11.35 -8.78 4.22
N ASP A 215 -10.59 -7.75 4.58
CA ASP A 215 -11.08 -6.38 4.63
C ASP A 215 -11.41 -5.87 3.21
N LEU A 216 -10.53 -6.08 2.22
CA LEU A 216 -10.80 -5.77 0.82
C LEU A 216 -11.96 -6.58 0.22
N TYR A 217 -12.16 -7.83 0.63
CA TYR A 217 -13.35 -8.59 0.23
C TYR A 217 -14.63 -7.98 0.81
N SER A 218 -14.61 -7.61 2.09
CA SER A 218 -15.73 -6.93 2.74
C SER A 218 -16.05 -5.58 2.09
N PHE A 219 -15.03 -4.82 1.68
CA PHE A 219 -15.18 -3.60 0.88
C PHE A 219 -15.92 -3.86 -0.42
N LEU A 220 -15.45 -4.82 -1.23
CA LEU A 220 -16.09 -5.15 -2.51
C LEU A 220 -17.53 -5.65 -2.34
N GLN A 221 -17.81 -6.44 -1.30
CA GLN A 221 -19.14 -6.98 -1.01
C GLN A 221 -20.21 -5.90 -0.78
N GLU A 222 -19.89 -4.86 0.01
CA GLU A 222 -20.84 -3.76 0.20
C GLU A 222 -20.75 -2.71 -0.94
N PHE A 223 -19.59 -2.52 -1.60
CA PHE A 223 -19.50 -1.69 -2.81
C PHE A 223 -20.45 -2.20 -3.90
N PHE A 224 -20.40 -3.49 -4.25
CA PHE A 224 -21.32 -4.09 -5.23
C PHE A 224 -22.77 -4.17 -4.75
N LYS A 225 -23.04 -3.97 -3.46
CA LYS A 225 -24.40 -3.89 -2.89
C LYS A 225 -24.97 -2.47 -2.99
N GLY A 226 -24.16 -1.44 -2.73
CA GLY A 226 -24.53 -0.04 -2.94
C GLY A 226 -24.61 0.33 -4.43
N HIS A 227 -23.61 -0.10 -5.21
CA HIS A 227 -23.50 0.10 -6.66
C HIS A 227 -23.93 -1.14 -7.45
N SER A 228 -25.12 -1.67 -7.13
CA SER A 228 -25.64 -2.95 -7.67
C SER A 228 -25.70 -3.03 -9.20
N LYS A 229 -25.77 -1.90 -9.89
CA LYS A 229 -25.64 -1.83 -11.37
C LYS A 229 -24.33 -2.40 -11.92
N TYR A 230 -23.27 -2.50 -11.09
CA TYR A 230 -21.97 -3.05 -11.49
C TYR A 230 -21.71 -4.49 -10.99
N ALA A 231 -22.61 -5.08 -10.20
CA ALA A 231 -22.37 -6.39 -9.58
C ALA A 231 -22.18 -7.55 -10.57
N ASN A 232 -22.71 -7.41 -11.79
CA ASN A 232 -22.56 -8.40 -12.86
C ASN A 232 -21.38 -8.13 -13.81
N ASN A 233 -20.76 -6.95 -13.73
CA ASN A 233 -19.69 -6.53 -14.65
C ASN A 233 -18.43 -7.37 -14.43
N ASP A 234 -17.65 -7.55 -15.48
CA ASP A 234 -16.36 -8.26 -15.40
C ASP A 234 -15.42 -7.52 -14.44
N PHE A 235 -14.91 -8.22 -13.43
CA PHE A 235 -14.10 -7.63 -12.37
C PHE A 235 -12.62 -8.02 -12.51
N TYR A 236 -11.73 -7.04 -12.32
CA TYR A 236 -10.29 -7.22 -12.39
C TYR A 236 -9.58 -6.56 -11.20
N ILE A 237 -8.55 -7.21 -10.70
CA ILE A 237 -7.69 -6.67 -9.63
C ILE A 237 -6.36 -6.21 -10.26
N THR A 238 -5.97 -4.97 -10.01
CA THR A 238 -4.76 -4.35 -10.56
C THR A 238 -4.03 -3.57 -9.46
N GLY A 239 -2.80 -3.14 -9.75
CA GLY A 239 -1.94 -2.46 -8.78
C GLY A 239 -0.48 -2.84 -8.95
N GLU A 240 0.39 -2.30 -8.09
CA GLU A 240 1.83 -2.41 -8.26
C GLU A 240 2.65 -2.57 -6.96
N SER A 241 3.96 -2.83 -7.11
CA SER A 241 4.92 -2.91 -5.99
C SER A 241 4.51 -3.98 -4.95
N TYR A 242 4.30 -3.63 -3.68
CA TYR A 242 3.83 -4.58 -2.65
C TYR A 242 2.43 -5.15 -2.95
N ALA A 243 1.65 -4.58 -3.88
CA ALA A 243 0.42 -5.21 -4.35
C ALA A 243 0.66 -6.57 -5.05
N GLY A 244 1.91 -6.90 -5.41
CA GLY A 244 2.31 -8.26 -5.76
C GLY A 244 2.06 -9.32 -4.65
N HIS A 245 1.82 -8.90 -3.41
CA HIS A 245 1.28 -9.73 -2.32
C HIS A 245 -0.24 -9.56 -2.14
N TYR A 246 -0.75 -8.32 -2.18
CA TYR A 246 -2.18 -8.03 -1.99
C TYR A 246 -3.09 -8.67 -3.05
N ILE A 247 -2.68 -8.60 -4.32
CA ILE A 247 -3.49 -8.99 -5.48
C ILE A 247 -3.74 -10.51 -5.50
N PRO A 248 -2.73 -11.40 -5.37
CA PRO A 248 -2.96 -12.84 -5.22
C PRO A 248 -3.78 -13.20 -3.98
N ALA A 249 -3.61 -12.48 -2.87
CA ALA A 249 -4.37 -12.72 -1.63
C ALA A 249 -5.87 -12.41 -1.82
N LEU A 250 -6.19 -11.24 -2.39
CA LEU A 250 -7.57 -10.84 -2.70
C LEU A 250 -8.20 -11.75 -3.76
N ALA A 251 -7.49 -12.09 -4.83
CA ALA A 251 -7.96 -13.05 -5.85
C ALA A 251 -8.29 -14.41 -5.21
N SER A 252 -7.42 -14.91 -4.32
CA SER A 252 -7.65 -16.14 -3.57
C SER A 252 -8.86 -16.04 -2.63
N ARG A 253 -9.08 -14.88 -2.00
CA ARG A 253 -10.22 -14.63 -1.10
C ARG A 253 -11.55 -14.55 -1.84
N ILE A 254 -11.58 -13.90 -3.01
CA ILE A 254 -12.76 -13.83 -3.88
C ILE A 254 -13.11 -15.22 -4.42
N TYR A 255 -12.14 -15.96 -4.95
CA TYR A 255 -12.37 -17.32 -5.44
C TYR A 255 -12.96 -18.25 -4.37
N LYS A 256 -12.46 -18.17 -3.12
CA LYS A 256 -13.03 -18.90 -1.98
C LYS A 256 -14.46 -18.44 -1.66
N GLY A 257 -14.69 -17.13 -1.61
CA GLY A 257 -16.00 -16.55 -1.32
C GLY A 257 -17.06 -16.97 -2.34
N ASN A 258 -16.78 -16.80 -3.63
CA ASN A 258 -17.62 -17.25 -4.73
C ASN A 258 -17.90 -18.77 -4.66
N LYS A 259 -16.88 -19.59 -4.41
CA LYS A 259 -17.02 -21.06 -4.31
C LYS A 259 -17.87 -21.50 -3.12
N ASN A 260 -17.86 -20.72 -2.03
CA ASN A 260 -18.63 -20.98 -0.82
C ASN A 260 -20.03 -20.31 -0.83
N ASN A 261 -20.35 -19.52 -1.87
CA ASN A 261 -21.53 -18.64 -1.96
C ASN A 261 -21.60 -17.58 -0.83
N GLU A 262 -20.45 -17.01 -0.46
CA GLU A 262 -20.32 -15.99 0.58
C GLU A 262 -20.70 -14.58 0.06
N GLY A 263 -21.99 -14.28 -0.01
CA GLY A 263 -22.51 -12.96 -0.37
C GLY A 263 -22.75 -12.79 -1.87
N ILE A 264 -22.49 -11.58 -2.40
CA ILE A 264 -22.58 -11.28 -3.83
C ILE A 264 -21.44 -12.00 -4.56
N HIS A 265 -21.77 -12.75 -5.62
CA HIS A 265 -20.77 -13.38 -6.46
C HIS A 265 -20.01 -12.31 -7.27
N ILE A 266 -18.71 -12.15 -7.03
CA ILE A 266 -17.88 -11.17 -7.74
C ILE A 266 -17.36 -11.83 -9.03
N ASN A 267 -17.71 -11.30 -10.19
CA ASN A 267 -17.37 -11.83 -11.51
C ASN A 267 -15.87 -11.60 -11.89
N LEU A 268 -14.95 -12.10 -11.06
CA LEU A 268 -13.50 -11.98 -11.22
C LEU A 268 -13.01 -12.70 -12.47
N LYS A 269 -12.53 -11.96 -13.47
CA LYS A 269 -11.98 -12.49 -14.73
C LYS A 269 -10.47 -12.66 -14.72
N GLY A 270 -9.75 -11.84 -13.96
CA GLY A 270 -8.30 -11.88 -13.92
C GLY A 270 -7.69 -10.81 -13.02
N PHE A 271 -6.37 -10.73 -13.05
CA PHE A 271 -5.61 -9.71 -12.33
C PHE A 271 -4.31 -9.38 -13.06
N ALA A 272 -3.77 -8.18 -12.83
CA ALA A 272 -2.49 -7.72 -13.35
C ALA A 272 -1.65 -7.09 -12.23
N ILE A 273 -0.33 -7.25 -12.28
CA ILE A 273 0.59 -6.81 -11.23
C ILE A 273 1.74 -6.04 -11.88
N GLY A 274 1.77 -4.71 -11.70
CA GLY A 274 2.88 -3.86 -12.14
C GLY A 274 4.08 -4.01 -11.21
N ASN A 275 5.27 -4.30 -11.76
CA ASN A 275 6.57 -4.29 -11.07
C ASN A 275 6.58 -4.94 -9.66
N GLY A 276 5.77 -5.99 -9.47
CA GLY A 276 5.38 -6.43 -8.14
C GLY A 276 6.44 -7.22 -7.40
N LEU A 277 6.47 -7.09 -6.08
CA LEU A 277 7.13 -8.05 -5.20
C LEU A 277 6.16 -9.21 -4.95
N THR A 278 6.48 -10.41 -5.43
CA THR A 278 5.60 -11.60 -5.37
C THR A 278 6.36 -12.87 -4.97
N ASP A 279 7.62 -13.06 -5.41
CA ASP A 279 8.52 -14.08 -4.88
C ASP A 279 9.87 -13.44 -4.48
N PRO A 280 10.02 -13.01 -3.22
CA PRO A 280 11.28 -12.48 -2.72
C PRO A 280 12.46 -13.47 -2.86
N GLY A 281 12.21 -14.77 -2.80
CA GLY A 281 13.24 -15.81 -2.88
C GLY A 281 13.86 -15.92 -4.27
N ILE A 282 13.11 -15.57 -5.32
CA ILE A 282 13.62 -15.36 -6.68
C ILE A 282 14.16 -13.94 -6.84
N GLN A 283 13.35 -12.93 -6.52
CA GLN A 283 13.61 -11.53 -6.87
C GLN A 283 14.84 -10.93 -6.18
N TYR A 284 15.13 -11.29 -4.92
CA TYR A 284 16.30 -10.74 -4.22
C TYR A 284 17.64 -11.17 -4.82
N LYS A 285 17.69 -12.28 -5.57
CA LYS A 285 18.90 -12.71 -6.29
C LYS A 285 19.17 -11.89 -7.54
N ALA A 286 18.13 -11.30 -8.13
CA ALA A 286 18.24 -10.53 -9.37
C ALA A 286 18.81 -9.12 -9.17
N TYR A 287 18.82 -8.59 -7.94
CA TYR A 287 19.35 -7.26 -7.64
C TYR A 287 20.81 -7.03 -8.09
N PRO A 288 21.81 -7.85 -7.71
CA PRO A 288 23.19 -7.65 -8.16
C PRO A 288 23.31 -7.76 -9.68
N GLU A 289 22.73 -8.80 -10.30
CA GLU A 289 22.77 -9.03 -11.75
C GLU A 289 22.18 -7.84 -12.54
N TYR A 290 21.00 -7.36 -12.13
CA TYR A 290 20.37 -6.16 -12.70
C TYR A 290 21.22 -4.92 -12.49
N ALA A 291 21.74 -4.70 -11.29
CA ALA A 291 22.56 -3.52 -10.97
C ALA A 291 23.87 -3.50 -11.77
N LEU A 292 24.50 -4.66 -12.01
CA LEU A 292 25.69 -4.77 -12.86
C LEU A 292 25.35 -4.51 -14.33
N ALA A 293 24.26 -5.11 -14.85
CA ALA A 293 23.81 -4.89 -16.22
C ALA A 293 23.41 -3.43 -16.49
N ALA A 294 22.77 -2.78 -15.52
CA ALA A 294 22.41 -1.35 -15.53
C ALA A 294 23.59 -0.41 -15.21
N LYS A 295 24.80 -0.95 -14.95
CA LYS A 295 26.03 -0.20 -14.63
C LYS A 295 25.93 0.67 -13.37
N LEU A 296 25.07 0.27 -12.43
CA LEU A 296 24.89 0.92 -11.12
C LEU A 296 25.96 0.50 -10.10
N ILE A 297 26.60 -0.66 -10.31
CA ILE A 297 27.67 -1.20 -9.47
C ILE A 297 28.82 -1.75 -10.33
N THR A 298 30.02 -1.91 -9.76
CA THR A 298 31.14 -2.57 -10.43
C THR A 298 31.01 -4.10 -10.37
N LYS A 299 31.83 -4.82 -11.15
CA LYS A 299 31.89 -6.28 -11.03
C LYS A 299 32.46 -6.76 -9.69
N ALA A 300 33.32 -5.97 -9.03
CA ALA A 300 33.82 -6.31 -7.69
C ALA A 300 32.69 -6.23 -6.64
N ASP A 301 31.83 -5.22 -6.74
CA ASP A 301 30.64 -5.09 -5.89
C ASP A 301 29.66 -6.23 -6.15
N HIS A 302 29.39 -6.54 -7.43
CA HIS A 302 28.55 -7.66 -7.85
C HIS A 302 29.02 -8.98 -7.23
N ASP A 303 30.28 -9.34 -7.44
CA ASP A 303 30.83 -10.63 -7.02
C ASP A 303 30.88 -10.72 -5.49
N SER A 304 31.06 -9.58 -4.79
CA SER A 304 30.95 -9.50 -3.32
C SER A 304 29.50 -9.67 -2.83
N ILE A 305 28.52 -8.96 -3.40
CA ILE A 305 27.10 -9.05 -3.01
C ILE A 305 26.57 -10.47 -3.25
N THR A 306 26.86 -11.03 -4.43
CA THR A 306 26.42 -12.37 -4.85
C THR A 306 27.07 -13.48 -4.02
N SER A 307 28.31 -13.31 -3.56
CA SER A 307 28.98 -14.29 -2.68
C SER A 307 28.58 -14.15 -1.20
N ASN A 308 28.47 -12.93 -0.69
CA ASN A 308 28.43 -12.67 0.76
C ASN A 308 27.02 -12.35 1.30
N LEU A 309 26.13 -11.76 0.49
CA LEU A 309 24.82 -11.25 0.94
C LEU A 309 23.64 -12.05 0.39
N VAL A 310 23.71 -12.51 -0.86
CA VAL A 310 22.62 -13.28 -1.49
C VAL A 310 22.38 -14.64 -0.79
N PRO A 311 23.40 -15.47 -0.44
CA PRO A 311 23.17 -16.75 0.22
C PRO A 311 22.49 -16.67 1.61
N PRO A 312 22.90 -15.79 2.56
CA PRO A 312 22.18 -15.64 3.82
C PRO A 312 20.78 -15.03 3.64
N CYS A 313 20.60 -14.10 2.68
CA CYS A 313 19.29 -13.55 2.33
C CYS A 313 18.32 -14.65 1.86
N GLN A 314 18.72 -15.48 0.88
CA GLN A 314 17.95 -16.64 0.43
C GLN A 314 17.60 -17.60 1.58
N SER A 315 18.55 -17.83 2.48
CA SER A 315 18.40 -18.75 3.61
C SER A 315 17.36 -18.22 4.62
N ALA A 316 17.38 -16.93 4.91
CA ALA A 316 16.39 -16.28 5.78
C ALA A 316 14.97 -16.30 5.16
N ILE A 317 14.83 -16.01 3.87
CA ILE A 317 13.55 -16.10 3.15
C ILE A 317 13.01 -17.54 3.18
N SER A 318 13.87 -18.52 2.88
CA SER A 318 13.50 -19.95 2.91
C SER A 318 13.05 -20.40 4.30
N ALA A 319 13.73 -19.97 5.36
CA ALA A 319 13.34 -20.25 6.74
C ALA A 319 12.00 -19.62 7.12
N CYS A 320 11.70 -18.41 6.62
CA CYS A 320 10.41 -17.75 6.83
C CYS A 320 9.26 -18.53 6.18
N VAL A 321 9.40 -18.91 4.91
CA VAL A 321 8.41 -19.72 4.17
C VAL A 321 8.17 -21.08 4.87
N LEU A 322 9.24 -21.76 5.29
CA LEU A 322 9.14 -23.03 6.02
C LEU A 322 8.45 -22.88 7.39
N ARG A 323 8.67 -21.77 8.10
CA ARG A 323 7.96 -21.46 9.36
C ARG A 323 6.47 -21.29 9.11
N TYR A 324 6.09 -20.50 8.10
CA TYR A 324 4.68 -20.28 7.73
C TYR A 324 3.98 -21.58 7.30
N GLN A 325 4.63 -22.39 6.46
CA GLN A 325 4.10 -23.69 6.03
C GLN A 325 3.90 -24.67 7.19
N LYS A 326 4.83 -24.72 8.16
CA LYS A 326 4.69 -25.53 9.38
C LYS A 326 3.49 -25.09 10.22
N THR A 327 3.33 -23.78 10.44
CA THR A 327 2.17 -23.21 11.14
C THR A 327 0.85 -23.56 10.43
N MET A 328 0.76 -23.38 9.12
CA MET A 328 -0.45 -23.70 8.34
C MET A 328 -0.80 -25.19 8.37
N ARG A 329 0.20 -26.09 8.29
CA ARG A 329 -0.02 -27.54 8.46
C ARG A 329 -0.48 -27.89 9.87
N GLY A 330 0.07 -27.25 10.91
CA GLY A 330 -0.36 -27.40 12.30
C GLY A 330 -1.84 -27.02 12.51
N PHE A 331 -2.25 -25.85 12.01
CA PHE A 331 -3.66 -25.44 12.06
C PHE A 331 -4.58 -26.36 11.26
N THR A 332 -4.14 -26.85 10.10
CA THR A 332 -4.90 -27.82 9.30
C THR A 332 -5.12 -29.13 10.08
N LEU A 333 -4.09 -29.63 10.75
CA LEU A 333 -4.18 -30.84 11.58
C LEU A 333 -5.09 -30.63 12.79
N LEU A 334 -4.97 -29.51 13.51
CA LEU A 334 -5.89 -29.18 14.61
C LEU A 334 -7.34 -29.11 14.15
N ARG A 335 -7.61 -28.52 12.98
CA ARG A 335 -8.99 -28.36 12.45
C ARG A 335 -9.61 -29.68 11.97
N LEU A 336 -8.78 -30.65 11.54
CA LEU A 336 -9.22 -32.01 11.27
C LEU A 336 -9.53 -32.76 12.58
N LEU A 337 -8.69 -32.60 13.60
CA LEU A 337 -8.90 -33.21 14.92
C LEU A 337 -10.14 -32.63 15.65
N SER A 338 -10.38 -31.32 15.58
CA SER A 338 -11.59 -30.70 16.17
C SER A 338 -12.87 -31.17 15.50
N ASN A 339 -12.85 -31.36 14.17
CA ASN A 339 -14.01 -31.78 13.41
C ASN A 339 -14.27 -33.30 13.48
N GLY A 340 -13.30 -34.08 13.99
CA GLY A 340 -13.49 -35.50 14.29
C GLY A 340 -14.27 -35.78 15.59
N ALA A 341 -14.44 -34.77 16.45
CA ALA A 341 -15.00 -34.91 17.79
C ALA A 341 -16.53 -34.63 17.85
N VAL A 342 -17.32 -35.26 16.97
CA VAL A 342 -18.78 -35.30 17.08
C VAL A 342 -19.20 -36.68 17.59
N PRO A 343 -19.62 -36.83 18.86
CA PRO A 343 -20.19 -38.07 19.36
C PRO A 343 -21.51 -38.33 18.65
N ARG A 344 -21.62 -39.44 17.92
CA ARG A 344 -22.92 -39.94 17.47
C ARG A 344 -23.73 -40.37 18.70
N ARG A 345 -24.95 -39.85 18.81
CA ARG A 345 -26.04 -40.42 19.61
C ARG A 345 -27.05 -41.06 18.66
#